data_AF-M5DSW0-F1
#
_entry.id   AF-M5DSW0-F1
#
_cell.length_a   1.000
_cell.length_b   1.000
_cell.length_c   1.000
_cell.angle_alpha   90.00
_cell.angle_beta   90.00
_cell.angle_gamma   90.00
#
_symmetry.space_group_name_H-M   'P 1'
#
loop_
_entity.id
_entity.type
_entity.pdbx_description
1 polymer ?
#
loop_
_entity_poly.entity_id
_entity_poly.type
_entity_poly.pdbx_seq_one_letter_code
_entity_poly.pdbx_strand_id
1 'polypeptide(L)'
;MQFSTFSPAELKATPSVQMIDGYKVQFLAFASPGNMHKSPVMFLGGAFQSFTSFRNEVEQIITTHPVILADFPSQGSNDQLAPELNMEDFADLIAGFLNAQGVARVQLMGVSYGSAMATLFAAAYPNMIERLLISGITCFRRESLITLLEDSVGLLESGDMNAFATTAVCNLINHNRLEETAVGPTYRRLLFRQIARLDDNERQRYAQNTRRLLRFGGFKSFPTCETLIATGEYDNFTLPQENAAVARQCVNGTFAVIRNADHLAQFEQKESSMELVHRFMRGDDLKGIDGIEIYDPQAYDHGNQRLQGRHRPLEQPYRLIDRSTGKEHVVRIQNINFSGCELEQIHVDLALSEADDQLYLEIPETGAAYHVRILGREKKTLRCLLIQRDLKQADTLLKYLTEHLLMVREIPAGEVAEKLA
;
A
#
# COMPACT_ATOMS: atom_id res chain seq x y z
N MET A 1 -1.54 25.46 -19.91
CA MET A 1 -2.48 24.32 -19.85
C MET A 1 -3.90 24.81 -20.07
N GLN A 2 -4.75 24.05 -20.75
CA GLN A 2 -6.18 24.35 -20.85
C GLN A 2 -6.92 23.61 -19.73
N PHE A 3 -7.75 24.33 -18.97
CA PHE A 3 -8.54 23.79 -17.87
C PHE A 3 -10.03 23.86 -18.22
N SER A 4 -10.79 22.83 -17.88
CA SER A 4 -12.25 22.81 -17.97
C SER A 4 -12.92 23.06 -16.62
N THR A 5 -14.22 23.34 -16.63
CA THR A 5 -15.02 23.41 -15.39
C THR A 5 -15.30 21.99 -14.90
N PHE A 6 -15.08 21.76 -13.60
CA PHE A 6 -15.33 20.45 -13.02
C PHE A 6 -16.83 20.14 -12.89
N SER A 7 -17.19 18.90 -13.24
CA SER A 7 -18.40 18.23 -12.74
C SER A 7 -18.09 16.75 -12.49
N PRO A 8 -18.82 16.05 -11.60
CA PRO A 8 -18.56 14.63 -11.34
C PRO A 8 -18.64 13.72 -12.58
N ALA A 9 -19.41 14.10 -13.59
CA ALA A 9 -19.53 13.35 -14.84
C ALA A 9 -18.25 13.43 -15.69
N GLU A 10 -17.48 14.52 -15.58
CA GLU A 10 -16.26 14.75 -16.36
C GLU A 10 -15.13 13.77 -15.99
N LEU A 11 -15.18 13.15 -14.81
CA LEU A 11 -14.22 12.11 -14.42
C LEU A 11 -14.30 10.85 -15.30
N LYS A 12 -15.38 10.70 -16.07
CA LYS A 12 -15.58 9.62 -17.05
C LYS A 12 -15.48 10.12 -18.50
N ALA A 13 -15.16 11.39 -18.72
CA ALA A 13 -14.96 11.93 -20.04
C ALA A 13 -13.73 11.29 -20.71
N THR A 14 -13.67 11.36 -22.03
CA THR A 14 -12.45 10.94 -22.75
C THR A 14 -11.30 11.85 -22.35
N PRO A 15 -10.20 11.33 -21.78
CA PRO A 15 -9.11 12.17 -21.31
C PRO A 15 -8.36 12.80 -22.47
N SER A 16 -7.76 13.96 -22.20
CA SER A 16 -6.79 14.56 -23.11
C SER A 16 -5.53 13.71 -23.15
N VAL A 17 -4.81 13.77 -24.27
CA VAL A 17 -3.58 13.01 -24.50
C VAL A 17 -2.43 13.95 -24.80
N GLN A 18 -1.33 13.77 -24.07
CA GLN A 18 -0.03 14.40 -24.35
C GLN A 18 0.99 13.30 -24.62
N MET A 19 1.70 13.38 -25.74
CA MET A 19 2.85 12.50 -26.02
C MET A 19 4.13 13.13 -25.48
N ILE A 20 4.94 12.36 -24.77
CA ILE A 20 6.27 12.72 -24.25
C ILE A 20 7.22 11.60 -24.65
N ASP A 21 8.13 11.86 -25.58
CA ASP A 21 9.15 10.89 -26.04
C ASP A 21 8.60 9.50 -26.42
N GLY A 22 7.44 9.48 -27.09
CA GLY A 22 6.75 8.23 -27.49
C GLY A 22 5.84 7.62 -26.43
N TYR A 23 5.82 8.19 -25.23
CA TYR A 23 4.95 7.78 -24.13
C TYR A 23 3.70 8.64 -24.05
N LYS A 24 2.56 7.98 -23.88
CA LYS A 24 1.24 8.58 -23.77
C LYS A 24 0.97 8.95 -22.32
N VAL A 25 0.66 10.22 -22.07
CA VAL A 25 0.08 10.70 -20.80
C VAL A 25 -1.38 11.05 -21.06
N GLN A 26 -2.28 10.37 -20.35
CA GLN A 26 -3.70 10.68 -20.35
C GLN A 26 -4.01 11.59 -19.17
N PHE A 27 -4.80 12.65 -19.36
CA PHE A 27 -5.09 13.56 -18.27
C PHE A 27 -6.45 14.26 -18.38
N LEU A 28 -6.96 14.66 -17.21
CA LEU A 28 -8.06 15.60 -17.04
C LEU A 28 -7.55 16.80 -16.24
N ALA A 29 -7.98 18.02 -16.60
CA ALA A 29 -7.52 19.23 -15.96
C ALA A 29 -8.69 20.17 -15.70
N PHE A 30 -8.88 20.53 -14.44
CA PHE A 30 -9.99 21.36 -13.99
C PHE A 30 -9.50 22.64 -13.31
N ALA A 31 -10.21 23.75 -13.48
CA ALA A 31 -9.98 24.96 -12.70
C ALA A 31 -11.28 25.72 -12.43
N SER A 32 -11.27 26.56 -11.40
CA SER A 32 -12.27 27.61 -11.21
C SER A 32 -11.69 28.95 -11.65
N PRO A 33 -12.48 29.89 -12.20
CA PRO A 33 -11.96 31.18 -12.70
C PRO A 33 -11.07 31.93 -11.69
N GLY A 34 -11.39 31.84 -10.39
CA GLY A 34 -10.66 32.50 -9.32
C GLY A 34 -9.31 31.87 -8.95
N ASN A 35 -8.99 30.65 -9.40
CA ASN A 35 -7.78 29.94 -8.96
C ASN A 35 -6.82 29.52 -10.07
N MET A 36 -7.12 29.80 -11.34
CA MET A 36 -6.28 29.43 -12.50
C MET A 36 -4.81 29.88 -12.42
N HIS A 37 -4.51 30.90 -11.62
CA HIS A 37 -3.18 31.46 -11.42
C HIS A 37 -2.34 30.72 -10.35
N LYS A 38 -2.96 29.82 -9.58
CA LYS A 38 -2.28 29.01 -8.55
C LYS A 38 -1.56 27.83 -9.18
N SER A 39 -0.55 27.31 -8.50
CA SER A 39 0.04 26.02 -8.88
C SER A 39 -1.00 24.90 -8.79
N PRO A 40 -1.21 24.13 -9.87
CA PRO A 40 -2.18 23.05 -9.87
C PRO A 40 -1.77 21.94 -8.90
N VAL A 41 -2.75 21.27 -8.32
CA VAL A 41 -2.55 20.01 -7.58
C VAL A 41 -2.73 18.86 -8.57
N MET A 42 -1.67 18.08 -8.78
CA MET A 42 -1.70 16.89 -9.62
C MET A 42 -1.74 15.61 -8.79
N PHE A 43 -2.63 14.68 -9.15
CA PHE A 43 -2.81 13.40 -8.46
C PHE A 43 -2.20 12.25 -9.27
N LEU A 44 -1.40 11.43 -8.59
CA LEU A 44 -0.81 10.20 -9.11
C LEU A 44 -1.33 9.01 -8.29
N GLY A 45 -2.12 8.16 -8.95
CA GLY A 45 -2.80 7.05 -8.28
C GLY A 45 -1.94 5.83 -7.98
N GLY A 46 -2.48 5.01 -7.09
CA GLY A 46 -1.99 3.68 -6.76
C GLY A 46 -2.53 2.59 -7.70
N ALA A 47 -2.21 1.34 -7.37
CA ALA A 47 -2.80 0.20 -8.05
C ALA A 47 -4.34 0.19 -7.89
N PHE A 48 -5.04 -0.26 -8.93
CA PHE A 48 -6.51 -0.37 -8.97
C PHE A 48 -7.29 0.95 -8.84
N GLN A 49 -6.61 2.10 -8.88
CA GLN A 49 -7.23 3.41 -8.91
C GLN A 49 -7.33 3.96 -10.33
N SER A 50 -8.29 4.87 -10.55
CA SER A 50 -8.46 5.64 -11.79
C SER A 50 -8.89 7.06 -11.44
N PHE A 51 -9.14 7.92 -12.43
CA PHE A 51 -9.63 9.28 -12.18
C PHE A 51 -10.90 9.33 -11.32
N THR A 52 -11.78 8.34 -11.40
CA THR A 52 -12.99 8.33 -10.58
C THR A 52 -12.71 8.05 -9.10
N SER A 53 -11.54 7.48 -8.77
CA SER A 53 -11.12 7.26 -7.39
C SER A 53 -10.88 8.58 -6.65
N PHE A 54 -10.51 9.65 -7.37
CA PHE A 54 -10.16 10.96 -6.81
C PHE A 54 -11.32 11.96 -6.77
N ARG A 55 -12.57 11.49 -6.88
CA ARG A 55 -13.73 12.39 -7.01
C ARG A 55 -13.81 13.38 -5.86
N ASN A 56 -13.65 12.93 -4.62
CA ASN A 56 -13.84 13.77 -3.44
C ASN A 56 -12.70 14.78 -3.30
N GLU A 57 -11.48 14.33 -3.57
CA GLU A 57 -10.26 15.13 -3.61
C GLU A 57 -10.41 16.27 -4.61
N VAL A 58 -10.90 15.97 -5.82
CA VAL A 58 -11.13 16.97 -6.87
C VAL A 58 -12.23 17.94 -6.42
N GLU A 59 -13.37 17.44 -5.92
CA GLU A 59 -14.49 18.28 -5.44
C GLU A 59 -14.05 19.31 -4.39
N GLN A 60 -13.14 18.93 -3.50
CA GLN A 60 -12.65 19.82 -2.45
C GLN A 60 -11.53 20.75 -2.94
N ILE A 61 -10.51 20.21 -3.63
CA ILE A 61 -9.32 20.98 -4.01
C ILE A 61 -9.64 22.02 -5.08
N ILE A 62 -10.58 21.74 -5.98
CA ILE A 62 -10.97 22.66 -7.06
C ILE A 62 -11.51 24.01 -6.57
N THR A 63 -11.90 24.08 -5.28
CA THR A 63 -12.34 25.32 -4.63
C THR A 63 -11.19 26.30 -4.36
N THR A 64 -9.94 25.81 -4.28
CA THR A 64 -8.76 26.62 -3.93
C THR A 64 -7.62 26.53 -4.94
N HIS A 65 -7.48 25.42 -5.66
CA HIS A 65 -6.43 25.19 -6.64
C HIS A 65 -6.99 24.57 -7.93
N PRO A 66 -6.35 24.79 -9.09
CA PRO A 66 -6.58 23.95 -10.25
C PRO A 66 -6.17 22.50 -9.94
N VAL A 67 -6.82 21.54 -10.59
CA VAL A 67 -6.58 20.11 -10.40
C VAL A 67 -6.15 19.46 -11.71
N ILE A 68 -5.16 18.59 -11.65
CA ILE A 68 -4.75 17.72 -12.75
C ILE A 68 -4.86 16.27 -12.28
N LEU A 69 -5.59 15.44 -13.01
CA LEU A 69 -5.54 13.99 -12.87
C LEU A 69 -4.74 13.45 -14.05
N ALA A 70 -3.67 12.71 -13.80
CA ALA A 70 -2.78 12.24 -14.86
C ALA A 70 -2.44 10.75 -14.71
N ASP A 71 -2.72 9.99 -15.76
CA ASP A 71 -2.34 8.60 -15.92
C ASP A 71 -1.18 8.52 -16.92
N PHE A 72 0.02 8.34 -16.38
CA PHE A 72 1.23 8.02 -17.13
C PHE A 72 1.16 6.61 -17.75
N PRO A 73 2.09 6.22 -18.64
CA PRO A 73 2.08 4.87 -19.19
C PRO A 73 1.95 3.84 -18.07
N SER A 74 1.08 2.85 -18.29
CA SER A 74 0.86 1.78 -17.33
C SER A 74 0.27 2.25 -15.99
N GLN A 75 -0.42 3.39 -15.94
CA GLN A 75 -1.17 3.86 -14.76
C GLN A 75 -2.66 4.00 -15.07
N GLY A 76 -3.50 3.91 -14.02
CA GLY A 76 -4.93 4.16 -14.09
C GLY A 76 -5.62 3.52 -15.28
N SER A 77 -6.21 4.33 -16.16
CA SER A 77 -6.89 3.87 -17.39
C SER A 77 -6.02 3.92 -18.65
N ASN A 78 -4.73 4.28 -18.51
CA ASN A 78 -3.78 4.29 -19.62
C ASN A 78 -3.41 2.86 -20.04
N ASP A 79 -3.82 2.51 -21.25
CA ASP A 79 -3.64 1.18 -21.86
C ASP A 79 -2.23 0.96 -22.42
N GLN A 80 -1.38 1.99 -22.50
CA GLN A 80 -0.01 1.84 -22.98
C GLN A 80 0.84 1.14 -21.92
N LEU A 81 1.21 -0.11 -22.20
CA LEU A 81 2.19 -0.84 -21.43
C LEU A 81 3.60 -0.34 -21.77
N ALA A 82 4.47 -0.25 -20.76
CA ALA A 82 5.83 0.26 -20.90
C ALA A 82 6.76 -0.50 -19.91
N PRO A 83 6.95 -1.81 -20.09
CA PRO A 83 7.72 -2.65 -19.17
C PRO A 83 9.21 -2.26 -19.09
N GLU A 84 9.73 -1.60 -20.12
CA GLU A 84 11.08 -1.07 -20.23
C GLU A 84 11.36 0.13 -19.32
N LEU A 85 10.33 0.89 -18.95
CA LEU A 85 10.50 2.01 -18.02
C LEU A 85 10.86 1.49 -16.63
N ASN A 86 11.87 2.10 -16.02
CA ASN A 86 12.18 2.00 -14.61
C ASN A 86 11.38 3.03 -13.81
N MET A 87 11.46 2.96 -12.48
CA MET A 87 10.69 3.88 -11.63
C MET A 87 11.19 5.32 -11.79
N GLU A 88 12.50 5.48 -11.95
CA GLU A 88 13.20 6.75 -12.12
C GLU A 88 12.77 7.50 -13.39
N ASP A 89 12.47 6.77 -14.47
CA ASP A 89 12.09 7.37 -15.76
C ASP A 89 10.77 8.17 -15.68
N PHE A 90 9.91 7.87 -14.69
CA PHE A 90 8.67 8.63 -14.48
C PHE A 90 8.93 10.07 -14.01
N ALA A 91 10.06 10.37 -13.37
CA ALA A 91 10.40 11.74 -13.00
C ALA A 91 10.54 12.61 -14.25
N ASP A 92 11.28 12.12 -15.25
CA ASP A 92 11.52 12.82 -16.51
C ASP A 92 10.23 12.93 -17.33
N LEU A 93 9.39 11.88 -17.32
CA LEU A 93 8.07 11.92 -17.96
C LEU A 93 7.14 12.95 -17.32
N ILE A 94 7.12 13.06 -15.99
CA ILE A 94 6.33 14.08 -15.29
C ILE A 94 6.84 15.47 -15.65
N ALA A 95 8.15 15.71 -15.62
CA ALA A 95 8.74 17.00 -16.01
C ALA A 95 8.43 17.36 -17.47
N GLY A 96 8.57 16.40 -18.38
CA GLY A 96 8.23 16.55 -19.80
C GLY A 96 6.76 16.92 -20.00
N PHE A 97 5.85 16.23 -19.30
CA PHE A 97 4.42 16.53 -19.32
C PHE A 97 4.13 17.96 -18.85
N LEU A 98 4.67 18.37 -17.69
CA LEU A 98 4.46 19.71 -17.15
C LEU A 98 5.00 20.81 -18.09
N ASN A 99 6.18 20.60 -18.67
CA ASN A 99 6.78 21.51 -19.65
C ASN A 99 5.90 21.64 -20.91
N ALA A 100 5.44 20.51 -21.47
CA ALA A 100 4.56 20.50 -22.64
C ALA A 100 3.23 21.22 -22.36
N GLN A 101 2.73 21.13 -21.13
CA GLN A 101 1.51 21.81 -20.70
C GLN A 101 1.74 23.27 -20.25
N GLY A 102 2.99 23.75 -20.23
CA GLY A 102 3.34 25.09 -19.77
C GLY A 102 3.06 25.31 -18.28
N VAL A 103 3.16 24.27 -17.46
CA VAL A 103 3.01 24.33 -15.99
C VAL A 103 4.39 24.46 -15.37
N ALA A 104 4.73 25.66 -14.93
CA ALA A 104 6.06 25.95 -14.37
C ALA A 104 6.29 25.28 -13.00
N ARG A 105 5.25 25.23 -12.16
CA ARG A 105 5.31 24.65 -10.81
C ARG A 105 4.00 23.96 -10.45
N VAL A 106 4.09 22.77 -9.89
CA VAL A 106 2.96 21.91 -9.51
C VAL A 106 2.99 21.60 -8.01
N GLN A 107 1.85 21.23 -7.42
CA GLN A 107 1.78 20.50 -6.15
C GLN A 107 1.39 19.06 -6.44
N LEU A 108 1.96 18.08 -5.75
CA LEU A 108 1.71 16.66 -6.05
C LEU A 108 1.11 15.91 -4.88
N MET A 109 0.13 15.06 -5.17
CA MET A 109 -0.31 13.99 -4.30
C MET A 109 -0.02 12.64 -4.94
N GLY A 110 0.86 11.85 -4.33
CA GLY A 110 1.15 10.47 -4.74
C GLY A 110 0.55 9.47 -3.76
N VAL A 111 -0.25 8.52 -4.27
CA VAL A 111 -0.89 7.47 -3.46
C VAL A 111 -0.27 6.12 -3.80
N SER A 112 0.16 5.36 -2.78
CA SER A 112 0.67 3.99 -2.93
C SER A 112 1.72 3.91 -4.06
N TYR A 113 1.47 3.23 -5.17
CA TYR A 113 2.37 3.23 -6.34
C TYR A 113 2.84 4.63 -6.80
N GLY A 114 1.90 5.57 -6.94
CA GLY A 114 2.18 6.94 -7.37
C GLY A 114 3.06 7.72 -6.38
N SER A 115 3.21 7.25 -5.14
CA SER A 115 4.09 7.86 -4.16
C SER A 115 5.57 7.81 -4.56
N ALA A 116 6.02 6.70 -5.14
CA ALA A 116 7.40 6.54 -5.58
C ALA A 116 7.70 7.48 -6.77
N MET A 117 6.77 7.53 -7.74
CA MET A 117 6.85 8.45 -8.88
C MET A 117 6.92 9.91 -8.43
N ALA A 118 6.01 10.32 -7.54
CA ALA A 118 5.96 11.69 -7.05
C ALA A 118 7.22 12.09 -6.26
N THR A 119 7.74 11.18 -5.43
CA THR A 119 8.95 11.39 -4.64
C THR A 119 10.18 11.55 -5.54
N LEU A 120 10.32 10.70 -6.58
CA LEU A 120 11.42 10.79 -7.53
C LEU A 120 11.38 12.09 -8.33
N PHE A 121 10.19 12.49 -8.82
CA PHE A 121 10.03 13.77 -9.50
C PHE A 121 10.41 14.95 -8.60
N ALA A 122 9.90 14.99 -7.36
CA ALA A 122 10.16 16.09 -6.45
C ALA A 122 11.64 16.19 -6.05
N ALA A 123 12.35 15.06 -5.98
CA ALA A 123 13.78 15.02 -5.71
C ALA A 123 14.63 15.45 -6.93
N ALA A 124 14.24 15.02 -8.14
CA ALA A 124 14.97 15.32 -9.37
C ALA A 124 14.73 16.75 -9.91
N TYR A 125 13.51 17.27 -9.71
CA TYR A 125 13.05 18.56 -10.25
C TYR A 125 12.55 19.51 -9.15
N PRO A 126 13.40 19.88 -8.16
CA PRO A 126 12.98 20.67 -6.99
C PRO A 126 12.41 22.05 -7.35
N ASN A 127 12.79 22.61 -8.51
CA ASN A 127 12.28 23.91 -8.98
C ASN A 127 10.87 23.84 -9.58
N MET A 128 10.38 22.65 -9.92
CA MET A 128 9.07 22.44 -10.56
C MET A 128 7.99 21.99 -9.56
N ILE A 129 8.34 21.79 -8.29
CA ILE A 129 7.44 21.34 -7.23
C ILE A 129 7.30 22.41 -6.14
N GLU A 130 6.07 22.66 -5.69
CA GLU A 130 5.77 23.55 -4.57
C GLU A 130 5.58 22.77 -3.28
N ARG A 131 4.72 21.75 -3.31
CA ARG A 131 4.44 20.85 -2.18
C ARG A 131 4.29 19.42 -2.65
N LEU A 132 4.68 18.48 -1.80
CA LEU A 132 4.51 17.05 -2.03
C LEU A 132 3.73 16.43 -0.86
N LEU A 133 2.59 15.82 -1.16
CA LEU A 133 1.86 14.95 -0.26
C LEU A 133 2.02 13.51 -0.72
N ILE A 134 2.46 12.64 0.18
CA ILE A 134 2.50 11.20 -0.04
C ILE A 134 1.48 10.54 0.88
N SER A 135 0.69 9.62 0.33
CA SER A 135 -0.14 8.73 1.13
C SER A 135 0.23 7.27 0.88
N GLY A 136 0.81 6.64 1.90
CA GLY A 136 1.37 5.29 1.81
C GLY A 136 2.60 5.21 0.91
N ILE A 137 3.77 5.60 1.43
CA ILE A 137 5.03 5.57 0.66
C ILE A 137 5.41 4.15 0.29
N THR A 138 5.75 3.98 -0.98
CA THR A 138 6.20 2.72 -1.52
C THR A 138 7.72 2.74 -1.70
N CYS A 139 8.44 2.21 -0.72
CA CYS A 139 9.91 2.12 -0.70
C CYS A 139 10.37 0.72 -0.24
N PHE A 140 10.40 -0.25 -1.15
CA PHE A 140 10.56 -1.65 -0.75
C PHE A 140 11.95 -1.96 -0.22
N ARG A 141 11.98 -2.39 1.05
CA ARG A 141 13.12 -3.11 1.63
C ARG A 141 12.69 -4.29 2.51
N ARG A 142 11.39 -4.40 2.81
CA ARG A 142 10.85 -5.42 3.70
C ARG A 142 10.63 -6.73 2.94
N GLU A 143 11.40 -7.74 3.31
CA GLU A 143 11.39 -9.08 2.74
C GLU A 143 9.98 -9.69 2.62
N SER A 144 9.14 -9.51 3.64
CA SER A 144 7.77 -10.02 3.63
C SER A 144 6.91 -9.37 2.54
N LEU A 145 7.09 -8.08 2.28
CA LEU A 145 6.34 -7.37 1.24
C LEU A 145 6.86 -7.75 -0.16
N ILE A 146 8.18 -7.88 -0.33
CA ILE A 146 8.79 -8.41 -1.56
C ILE A 146 8.20 -9.79 -1.88
N THR A 147 8.19 -10.70 -0.89
CA THR A 147 7.63 -12.05 -1.03
C THR A 147 6.15 -12.02 -1.45
N LEU A 148 5.34 -11.14 -0.85
CA LEU A 148 3.92 -10.98 -1.21
C LEU A 148 3.72 -10.46 -2.64
N LEU A 149 4.60 -9.58 -3.12
CA LEU A 149 4.53 -9.02 -4.46
C LEU A 149 5.01 -9.99 -5.54
N GLU A 150 6.07 -10.75 -5.27
CA GLU A 150 6.50 -11.85 -6.15
C GLU A 150 5.41 -12.90 -6.26
N ASP A 151 4.83 -13.28 -5.13
CA ASP A 151 3.72 -14.22 -5.05
C ASP A 151 2.49 -13.72 -5.84
N SER A 152 2.13 -12.44 -5.72
CA SER A 152 1.00 -11.87 -6.46
C SER A 152 1.22 -11.86 -7.98
N VAL A 153 2.46 -11.67 -8.44
CA VAL A 153 2.83 -11.81 -9.85
C VAL A 153 2.68 -13.27 -10.30
N GLY A 154 3.15 -14.23 -9.50
CA GLY A 154 3.02 -15.66 -9.81
C GLY A 154 1.56 -16.11 -9.96
N LEU A 155 0.66 -15.62 -9.10
CA LEU A 155 -0.78 -15.91 -9.21
C LEU A 155 -1.42 -15.32 -10.47
N LEU A 156 -1.00 -14.11 -10.86
CA LEU A 156 -1.49 -13.50 -12.09
C LEU A 156 -1.03 -14.28 -13.33
N GLU A 157 0.23 -14.72 -13.34
CA GLU A 157 0.80 -15.52 -14.43
C GLU A 157 0.14 -16.91 -14.54
N SER A 158 -0.20 -17.53 -13.41
CA SER A 158 -0.92 -18.81 -13.38
C SER A 158 -2.42 -18.70 -13.69
N GLY A 159 -2.96 -17.48 -13.67
CA GLY A 159 -4.38 -17.20 -13.93
C GLY A 159 -5.28 -17.47 -12.73
N ASP A 160 -4.75 -17.71 -11.53
CA ASP A 160 -5.54 -17.89 -10.30
C ASP A 160 -6.02 -16.53 -9.76
N MET A 161 -7.00 -15.96 -10.46
CA MET A 161 -7.55 -14.64 -10.14
C MET A 161 -8.28 -14.58 -8.79
N ASN A 162 -8.78 -15.71 -8.29
CA ASN A 162 -9.44 -15.76 -6.99
C ASN A 162 -8.42 -15.69 -5.85
N ALA A 163 -7.34 -16.46 -5.94
CA ALA A 163 -6.24 -16.36 -4.98
C ALA A 163 -5.58 -14.98 -5.05
N PHE A 164 -5.31 -14.47 -6.26
CA PHE A 164 -4.76 -13.13 -6.47
C PHE A 164 -5.62 -12.05 -5.81
N ALA A 165 -6.93 -12.03 -6.09
CA ALA A 165 -7.84 -11.06 -5.52
C ALA A 165 -7.95 -11.17 -4.00
N THR A 166 -7.95 -12.40 -3.47
CA THR A 166 -7.95 -12.61 -2.01
C THR A 166 -6.69 -12.03 -1.37
N THR A 167 -5.51 -12.39 -1.90
CA THR A 167 -4.24 -11.93 -1.38
C THR A 167 -4.13 -10.39 -1.46
N ALA A 168 -4.54 -9.79 -2.58
CA ALA A 168 -4.57 -8.32 -2.72
C ALA A 168 -5.51 -7.67 -1.69
N VAL A 169 -6.73 -8.17 -1.51
CA VAL A 169 -7.68 -7.65 -0.51
C VAL A 169 -7.15 -7.78 0.91
N CYS A 170 -6.54 -8.91 1.27
CA CYS A 170 -5.97 -9.12 2.61
C CYS A 170 -4.69 -8.30 2.88
N ASN A 171 -4.05 -7.80 1.83
CA ASN A 171 -2.89 -6.92 1.94
C ASN A 171 -3.30 -5.44 2.00
N LEU A 172 -4.36 -5.05 1.29
CA LEU A 172 -4.86 -3.67 1.27
C LEU A 172 -5.74 -3.35 2.49
N ILE A 173 -6.47 -4.34 3.01
CA ILE A 173 -7.34 -4.17 4.18
C ILE A 173 -6.75 -4.95 5.36
N ASN A 174 -6.57 -4.28 6.50
CA ASN A 174 -6.11 -4.92 7.71
C ASN A 174 -7.27 -5.68 8.38
N HIS A 175 -7.34 -6.98 8.11
CA HIS A 175 -8.44 -7.83 8.57
C HIS A 175 -8.54 -7.94 10.09
N ASN A 176 -7.48 -7.63 10.84
CA ASN A 176 -7.49 -7.67 12.30
C ASN A 176 -8.02 -6.38 12.93
N ARG A 177 -8.25 -5.33 12.12
CA ARG A 177 -8.73 -4.02 12.57
C ARG A 177 -9.99 -3.59 11.84
N LEU A 178 -10.78 -4.55 11.32
CA LEU A 178 -12.01 -4.27 10.56
C LEU A 178 -13.05 -3.51 11.39
N GLU A 179 -13.07 -3.70 12.70
CA GLU A 179 -13.96 -2.97 13.60
C GLU A 179 -13.50 -1.51 13.72
N GLU A 180 -12.21 -1.28 13.97
CA GLU A 180 -11.63 0.06 14.11
C GLU A 180 -11.65 0.85 12.79
N THR A 181 -11.33 0.22 11.66
CA THR A 181 -11.36 0.89 10.35
C THR A 181 -12.75 0.99 9.74
N ALA A 182 -13.76 0.38 10.39
CA ALA A 182 -15.16 0.37 9.95
C ALA A 182 -15.38 -0.14 8.51
N VAL A 183 -14.45 -0.96 7.98
CA VAL A 183 -14.59 -1.55 6.64
C VAL A 183 -15.63 -2.66 6.64
N GLY A 184 -16.82 -2.33 6.12
CA GLY A 184 -17.93 -3.26 6.04
C GLY A 184 -17.72 -4.42 5.06
N PRO A 185 -18.38 -5.58 5.27
CA PRO A 185 -18.25 -6.77 4.43
C PRO A 185 -18.70 -6.55 2.98
N THR A 186 -19.58 -5.56 2.74
CA THR A 186 -20.01 -5.20 1.39
C THR A 186 -18.88 -4.56 0.59
N TYR A 187 -18.11 -3.66 1.19
CA TYR A 187 -16.99 -3.02 0.51
C TYR A 187 -15.91 -4.04 0.17
N ARG A 188 -15.51 -4.86 1.16
CA ARG A 188 -14.53 -5.95 0.97
C ARG A 188 -14.90 -6.87 -0.21
N ARG A 189 -16.18 -7.23 -0.32
CA ARG A 189 -16.70 -8.05 -1.42
C ARG A 189 -16.68 -7.33 -2.77
N LEU A 190 -16.94 -6.02 -2.80
CA LEU A 190 -16.86 -5.23 -4.03
C LEU A 190 -15.42 -5.08 -4.50
N LEU A 191 -14.48 -4.79 -3.59
CA LEU A 191 -13.06 -4.72 -3.89
C LEU A 191 -12.53 -6.06 -4.42
N PHE A 192 -12.87 -7.17 -3.75
CA PHE A 192 -12.55 -8.51 -4.25
C PHE A 192 -13.07 -8.72 -5.68
N ARG A 193 -14.34 -8.40 -5.95
CA ARG A 193 -14.95 -8.57 -7.26
C ARG A 193 -14.31 -7.70 -8.33
N GLN A 194 -13.89 -6.48 -7.99
CA GLN A 194 -13.16 -5.61 -8.89
C GLN A 194 -11.83 -6.25 -9.28
N ILE A 195 -11.03 -6.68 -8.30
CA ILE A 195 -9.69 -7.26 -8.55
C ILE A 195 -9.78 -8.63 -9.24
N ALA A 196 -10.76 -9.46 -8.90
CA ALA A 196 -10.95 -10.78 -9.53
C ALA A 196 -11.40 -10.69 -11.00
N ARG A 197 -11.88 -9.51 -11.44
CA ARG A 197 -12.43 -9.28 -12.79
C ARG A 197 -11.56 -8.39 -13.66
N LEU A 198 -10.33 -8.12 -13.24
CA LEU A 198 -9.40 -7.35 -14.07
C LEU A 198 -9.28 -7.97 -15.46
N ASP A 199 -9.30 -7.11 -16.47
CA ASP A 199 -9.06 -7.54 -17.85
C ASP A 199 -7.56 -7.81 -18.11
N ASP A 200 -7.23 -8.29 -19.30
CA ASP A 200 -5.85 -8.67 -19.64
C ASP A 200 -4.88 -7.48 -19.62
N ASN A 201 -5.32 -6.29 -20.02
CA ASN A 201 -4.47 -5.09 -19.97
C ASN A 201 -4.22 -4.68 -18.51
N GLU A 202 -5.27 -4.68 -17.68
CA GLU A 202 -5.15 -4.35 -16.27
C GLU A 202 -4.24 -5.32 -15.51
N ARG A 203 -4.31 -6.63 -15.83
CA ARG A 203 -3.41 -7.65 -15.27
C ARG A 203 -1.97 -7.41 -15.69
N GLN A 204 -1.71 -7.15 -16.96
CA GLN A 204 -0.37 -6.85 -17.46
C GLN A 204 0.17 -5.56 -16.85
N ARG A 205 -0.70 -4.55 -16.67
CA ARG A 205 -0.38 -3.29 -16.00
C ARG A 205 0.03 -3.50 -14.55
N TYR A 206 -0.74 -4.26 -13.78
CA TYR A 206 -0.35 -4.61 -12.42
C TYR A 206 0.98 -5.37 -12.42
N ALA A 207 1.12 -6.42 -13.23
CA ALA A 207 2.31 -7.28 -13.20
C ALA A 207 3.59 -6.51 -13.55
N GLN A 208 3.60 -5.67 -14.60
CA GLN A 208 4.78 -4.88 -14.93
C GLN A 208 5.09 -3.81 -13.87
N ASN A 209 4.06 -3.17 -13.29
CA ASN A 209 4.24 -2.18 -12.25
C ASN A 209 4.86 -2.81 -11.00
N THR A 210 4.35 -3.98 -10.59
CA THR A 210 4.90 -4.76 -9.49
C THR A 210 6.33 -5.22 -9.78
N ARG A 211 6.64 -5.70 -11.00
CA ARG A 211 8.02 -6.05 -11.36
C ARG A 211 8.95 -4.82 -11.38
N ARG A 212 8.46 -3.64 -11.79
CA ARG A 212 9.22 -2.38 -11.75
C ARG A 212 9.54 -1.99 -10.31
N LEU A 213 8.56 -2.11 -9.42
CA LEU A 213 8.69 -1.92 -7.98
C LEU A 213 9.70 -2.90 -7.35
N LEU A 214 9.66 -4.18 -7.72
CA LEU A 214 10.60 -5.20 -7.23
C LEU A 214 12.05 -4.94 -7.68
N ARG A 215 12.26 -4.31 -8.85
CA ARG A 215 13.59 -3.90 -9.34
C ARG A 215 14.05 -2.55 -8.78
N PHE A 216 13.16 -1.78 -8.14
CA PHE A 216 13.48 -0.44 -7.67
C PHE A 216 14.43 -0.50 -6.46
N GLY A 217 15.65 0.03 -6.61
CA GLY A 217 16.69 -0.02 -5.59
C GLY A 217 16.50 0.94 -4.41
N GLY A 218 15.43 1.74 -4.42
CA GLY A 218 15.16 2.79 -3.44
C GLY A 218 15.64 4.17 -3.88
N PHE A 219 15.29 5.19 -3.09
CA PHE A 219 15.61 6.58 -3.41
C PHE A 219 17.08 6.90 -3.15
N LYS A 220 17.73 7.59 -4.10
CA LYS A 220 19.11 8.09 -3.98
C LYS A 220 19.20 9.51 -3.42
N SER A 221 18.11 10.26 -3.54
CA SER A 221 17.96 11.64 -3.08
C SER A 221 16.50 11.84 -2.67
N PHE A 222 16.26 12.82 -1.81
CA PHE A 222 14.94 13.08 -1.24
C PHE A 222 14.48 14.52 -1.51
N PRO A 223 13.16 14.76 -1.52
CA PRO A 223 12.59 16.09 -1.77
C PRO A 223 13.11 17.17 -0.82
N THR A 224 13.29 18.37 -1.36
CA THR A 224 13.63 19.58 -0.60
C THR A 224 12.46 20.55 -0.43
N CYS A 225 11.35 20.34 -1.14
CA CYS A 225 10.12 21.11 -0.96
C CYS A 225 9.38 20.71 0.32
N GLU A 226 8.39 21.51 0.71
CA GLU A 226 7.45 21.16 1.78
C GLU A 226 6.82 19.80 1.48
N THR A 227 7.06 18.82 2.34
CA THR A 227 6.68 17.43 2.12
C THR A 227 5.91 16.89 3.31
N LEU A 228 4.69 16.41 3.07
CA LEU A 228 3.89 15.66 4.04
C LEU A 228 3.83 14.20 3.60
N ILE A 229 4.19 13.28 4.49
CA ILE A 229 3.95 11.84 4.29
C ILE A 229 2.91 11.41 5.31
N ALA A 230 1.83 10.78 4.84
CA ALA A 230 0.73 10.31 5.66
C ALA A 230 0.45 8.83 5.41
N THR A 231 0.02 8.11 6.44
CA THR A 231 -0.51 6.75 6.28
C THR A 231 -1.50 6.39 7.38
N GLY A 232 -2.30 5.35 7.15
CA GLY A 232 -3.18 4.79 8.17
C GLY A 232 -2.40 4.16 9.31
N GLU A 233 -2.89 4.34 10.53
CA GLU A 233 -2.36 3.75 11.76
C GLU A 233 -2.13 2.23 11.67
N TYR A 234 -2.99 1.54 10.92
CA TYR A 234 -3.03 0.09 10.77
C TYR A 234 -2.60 -0.38 9.39
N ASP A 235 -1.96 0.47 8.57
CA ASP A 235 -1.51 0.10 7.24
C ASP A 235 -0.45 -1.01 7.32
N ASN A 236 -0.82 -2.24 6.95
CA ASN A 236 0.05 -3.41 6.91
C ASN A 236 0.82 -3.57 5.60
N PHE A 237 0.47 -2.76 4.58
CA PHE A 237 1.12 -2.74 3.28
C PHE A 237 2.29 -1.75 3.26
N THR A 238 2.03 -0.48 3.57
CA THR A 238 3.06 0.56 3.74
C THR A 238 3.09 1.03 5.19
N LEU A 239 3.93 0.40 6.01
CA LEU A 239 3.90 0.55 7.46
C LEU A 239 4.12 2.03 7.89
N PRO A 240 3.52 2.48 9.00
CA PRO A 240 3.80 3.81 9.57
C PRO A 240 5.28 4.12 9.74
N GLN A 241 6.07 3.13 10.15
CA GLN A 241 7.52 3.30 10.37
C GLN A 241 8.27 3.45 9.04
N GLU A 242 7.83 2.78 7.97
CA GLU A 242 8.39 2.94 6.62
C GLU A 242 8.12 4.36 6.10
N ASN A 243 6.89 4.86 6.31
CA ASN A 243 6.49 6.23 5.99
C ASN A 243 7.29 7.27 6.77
N ALA A 244 7.39 7.13 8.09
CA ALA A 244 8.19 8.01 8.93
C ALA A 244 9.69 7.98 8.56
N ALA A 245 10.21 6.81 8.17
CA ALA A 245 11.60 6.67 7.74
C ALA A 245 11.91 7.48 6.48
N VAL A 246 10.99 7.54 5.50
CA VAL A 246 11.17 8.40 4.31
C VAL A 246 10.97 9.87 4.66
N ALA A 247 9.98 10.20 5.49
CA ALA A 247 9.72 11.59 5.89
C ALA A 247 10.94 12.24 6.55
N ARG A 248 11.69 11.48 7.35
CA ARG A 248 12.97 11.91 7.97
C ARG A 248 14.07 12.30 6.98
N GLN A 249 14.03 11.74 5.77
CA GLN A 249 15.05 12.00 4.76
C GLN A 249 14.74 13.26 3.93
N CYS A 250 13.47 13.69 3.91
CA CYS A 250 13.06 14.94 3.27
C CYS A 250 13.56 16.14 4.09
N VAL A 251 14.04 17.18 3.41
CA VAL A 251 14.59 18.38 4.10
C VAL A 251 13.51 19.09 4.92
N ASN A 252 12.32 19.25 4.34
CA ASN A 252 11.15 19.85 4.97
C ASN A 252 10.03 18.80 5.12
N GLY A 253 10.36 17.67 5.75
CA GLY A 253 9.47 16.53 5.94
C GLY A 253 8.61 16.63 7.20
N THR A 254 7.31 16.38 7.04
CA THR A 254 6.35 16.17 8.13
C THR A 254 5.74 14.78 8.00
N PHE A 255 5.50 14.09 9.11
CA PHE A 255 4.82 12.79 9.12
C PHE A 255 3.44 12.91 9.78
N ALA A 256 2.42 12.28 9.19
CA ALA A 256 1.08 12.21 9.74
C ALA A 256 0.57 10.78 9.82
N VAL A 257 -0.11 10.45 10.92
CA VAL A 257 -0.85 9.20 11.08
C VAL A 257 -2.34 9.52 11.05
N ILE A 258 -3.07 8.78 10.21
CA ILE A 258 -4.53 8.81 10.15
C ILE A 258 -5.04 7.71 11.08
N ARG A 259 -5.66 8.10 12.19
CA ARG A 259 -6.18 7.18 13.21
C ARG A 259 -7.30 6.32 12.63
N ASN A 260 -7.44 5.09 13.11
CA ASN A 260 -8.53 4.20 12.70
C ASN A 260 -8.59 3.97 11.17
N ALA A 261 -7.42 3.86 10.54
CA ALA A 261 -7.28 3.65 9.11
C ALA A 261 -6.15 2.66 8.80
N ASP A 262 -6.25 1.94 7.69
CA ASP A 262 -5.22 1.11 7.09
C ASP A 262 -4.69 1.71 5.77
N HIS A 263 -4.31 0.88 4.80
CA HIS A 263 -3.81 1.35 3.50
C HIS A 263 -4.88 2.13 2.71
N LEU A 264 -6.17 1.94 3.03
CA LEU A 264 -7.30 2.60 2.38
C LEU A 264 -7.77 3.85 3.14
N ALA A 265 -6.86 4.52 3.87
CA ALA A 265 -7.18 5.62 4.76
C ALA A 265 -8.07 6.74 4.16
N GLN A 266 -7.90 7.08 2.88
CA GLN A 266 -8.72 8.12 2.23
C GLN A 266 -10.19 7.69 2.07
N PHE A 267 -10.44 6.38 1.99
CA PHE A 267 -11.78 5.83 1.95
C PHE A 267 -12.37 5.68 3.36
N GLU A 268 -11.58 5.17 4.31
CA GLU A 268 -12.03 4.84 5.66
C GLU A 268 -12.26 6.09 6.52
N GLN A 269 -11.31 7.04 6.47
CA GLN A 269 -11.32 8.29 7.22
C GLN A 269 -11.43 9.47 6.27
N LYS A 270 -12.49 9.46 5.45
CA LYS A 270 -12.69 10.40 4.35
C LYS A 270 -12.58 11.87 4.78
N GLU A 271 -13.31 12.29 5.80
CA GLU A 271 -13.37 13.70 6.21
C GLU A 271 -12.00 14.19 6.71
N SER A 272 -11.38 13.44 7.63
CA SER A 272 -10.06 13.72 8.18
C SER A 272 -8.97 13.72 7.11
N SER A 273 -8.97 12.73 6.22
CA SER A 273 -8.01 12.62 5.12
C SER A 273 -8.14 13.78 4.13
N MET A 274 -9.37 14.17 3.78
CA MET A 274 -9.59 15.28 2.86
C MET A 274 -9.25 16.64 3.47
N GLU A 275 -9.55 16.85 4.75
CA GLU A 275 -9.11 18.07 5.44
C GLU A 275 -7.59 18.16 5.51
N LEU A 276 -6.90 17.05 5.80
CA LEU A 276 -5.43 16.97 5.79
C LEU A 276 -4.87 17.36 4.42
N VAL A 277 -5.36 16.75 3.34
CA VAL A 277 -4.92 17.05 1.97
C VAL A 277 -5.19 18.52 1.63
N HIS A 278 -6.39 19.01 1.90
CA HIS A 278 -6.79 20.37 1.54
C HIS A 278 -5.99 21.44 2.31
N ARG A 279 -5.82 21.29 3.62
CA ARG A 279 -5.01 22.21 4.43
C ARG A 279 -3.55 22.21 4.00
N PHE A 280 -2.98 21.03 3.77
CA PHE A 280 -1.58 20.94 3.33
C PHE A 280 -1.36 21.62 1.98
N MET A 281 -2.22 21.36 0.99
CA MET A 281 -2.10 21.99 -0.34
C MET A 281 -2.28 23.51 -0.28
N ARG A 282 -3.08 24.02 0.66
CA ARG A 282 -3.23 25.46 0.91
C ARG A 282 -2.08 26.06 1.71
N GLY A 283 -1.41 25.27 2.53
CA GLY A 283 -0.36 25.74 3.44
C GLY A 283 -0.90 26.23 4.77
N ASP A 284 -2.06 25.72 5.16
CA ASP A 284 -2.66 26.01 6.45
C ASP A 284 -2.03 25.10 7.54
N ASP A 285 -2.24 25.45 8.81
CA ASP A 285 -1.82 24.62 9.94
C ASP A 285 -2.57 23.28 9.96
N LEU A 286 -1.81 22.20 10.13
CA LEU A 286 -2.32 20.82 10.19
C LEU A 286 -2.73 20.41 11.60
N LYS A 287 -2.44 21.22 12.63
CA LYS A 287 -2.83 20.90 14.01
C LYS A 287 -4.35 20.96 14.21
N GLY A 288 -4.84 20.06 15.06
CA GLY A 288 -6.25 20.02 15.46
C GLY A 288 -7.20 19.48 14.40
N ILE A 289 -6.71 18.83 13.34
CA ILE A 289 -7.55 18.05 12.44
C ILE A 289 -7.96 16.76 13.18
N ASP A 290 -9.27 16.53 13.29
CA ASP A 290 -9.80 15.35 14.00
C ASP A 290 -9.33 14.04 13.34
N GLY A 291 -8.94 13.07 14.15
CA GLY A 291 -8.40 11.78 13.68
C GLY A 291 -7.02 11.84 13.02
N ILE A 292 -6.33 13.00 13.00
CA ILE A 292 -4.99 13.13 12.43
C ILE A 292 -3.97 13.49 13.51
N GLU A 293 -2.87 12.75 13.53
CA GLU A 293 -1.73 13.05 14.39
C GLU A 293 -0.52 13.44 13.59
N ILE A 294 0.01 14.62 13.90
CA ILE A 294 1.21 15.16 13.26
C ILE A 294 2.42 14.88 14.15
N TYR A 295 3.44 14.28 13.54
CA TYR A 295 4.68 13.92 14.18
C TYR A 295 5.86 14.66 13.55
N ASP A 296 6.83 15.04 14.39
CA ASP A 296 8.20 15.21 13.92
C ASP A 296 8.71 13.82 13.49
N PRO A 297 9.09 13.63 12.21
CA PRO A 297 9.59 12.35 11.74
C PRO A 297 10.77 11.81 12.57
N GLN A 298 11.61 12.69 13.14
CA GLN A 298 12.74 12.30 13.98
C GLN A 298 12.34 11.73 15.34
N ALA A 299 11.15 12.10 15.83
CA ALA A 299 10.64 11.70 17.14
C ALA A 299 9.71 10.47 17.08
N TYR A 300 9.30 10.03 15.88
CA TYR A 300 8.42 8.87 15.74
C TYR A 300 9.14 7.58 16.17
N ASP A 301 8.57 6.87 17.14
CA ASP A 301 9.16 5.67 17.73
C ASP A 301 9.19 4.49 16.75
N HIS A 302 10.38 3.89 16.61
CA HIS A 302 10.62 2.70 15.79
C HIS A 302 10.44 1.39 16.55
N GLY A 303 10.21 1.45 17.87
CA GLY A 303 10.15 0.30 18.76
C GLY A 303 8.98 -0.64 18.48
N ASN A 304 7.84 -0.12 18.01
CA ASN A 304 6.65 -0.93 17.75
C ASN A 304 6.33 -1.09 16.26
N GLN A 305 7.14 -1.89 15.55
CA GLN A 305 6.90 -2.23 14.14
C GLN A 305 5.74 -3.23 13.92
N ARG A 306 5.14 -3.74 15.00
CA ARG A 306 4.14 -4.80 14.91
C ARG A 306 2.75 -4.23 15.13
N LEU A 307 1.93 -4.29 14.08
CA LEU A 307 0.55 -3.81 14.12
C LEU A 307 -0.43 -4.79 14.80
N GLN A 308 0.03 -6.00 15.12
CA GLN A 308 -0.78 -7.09 15.66
C GLN A 308 -0.01 -7.87 16.72
N GLY A 309 -0.70 -8.19 17.81
CA GLY A 309 -0.23 -9.15 18.81
C GLY A 309 -0.02 -10.54 18.22
N ARG A 310 0.72 -11.38 18.93
CA ARG A 310 0.91 -12.78 18.55
C ARG A 310 0.29 -13.71 19.59
N HIS A 311 -0.06 -14.90 19.12
CA HIS A 311 -0.74 -15.91 19.90
C HIS A 311 0.00 -17.23 19.77
N ARG A 312 -0.14 -18.10 20.75
CA ARG A 312 0.39 -19.46 20.71
C ARG A 312 -0.74 -20.48 20.89
N PRO A 313 -0.95 -21.40 19.93
CA PRO A 313 -1.88 -22.50 20.10
C PRO A 313 -1.46 -23.45 21.22
N LEU A 314 -2.40 -23.93 22.03
CA LEU A 314 -2.14 -24.96 23.03
C LEU A 314 -2.15 -26.37 22.40
N GLU A 315 -3.04 -26.61 21.43
CA GLU A 315 -3.10 -27.85 20.68
C GLU A 315 -1.91 -27.91 19.73
N GLN A 316 -1.00 -28.87 19.90
CA GLN A 316 0.22 -29.03 19.11
C GLN A 316 0.70 -30.49 19.21
N PRO A 317 1.43 -31.04 18.22
CA PRO A 317 1.96 -30.37 17.03
C PRO A 317 1.02 -30.35 15.82
N TYR A 318 1.38 -29.53 14.83
CA TYR A 318 0.67 -29.38 13.56
C TYR A 318 1.50 -29.90 12.38
N ARG A 319 0.90 -29.90 11.18
CA ARG A 319 1.52 -30.34 9.93
C ARG A 319 1.79 -29.15 9.02
N LEU A 320 3.03 -29.05 8.53
CA LEU A 320 3.42 -28.23 7.40
C LEU A 320 3.61 -29.17 6.20
N ILE A 321 2.87 -28.94 5.12
CA ILE A 321 2.83 -29.81 3.95
C ILE A 321 3.42 -29.06 2.77
N ASP A 322 4.44 -29.63 2.14
CA ASP A 322 4.89 -29.20 0.82
C ASP A 322 4.05 -29.89 -0.25
N ARG A 323 3.16 -29.13 -0.90
CA ARG A 323 2.27 -29.68 -1.93
C ARG A 323 2.99 -29.98 -3.24
N SER A 324 4.18 -29.45 -3.46
CA SER A 324 4.96 -29.75 -4.67
C SER A 324 5.57 -31.16 -4.63
N THR A 325 6.00 -31.60 -3.44
CA THR A 325 6.64 -32.92 -3.23
C THR A 325 5.73 -33.93 -2.51
N GLY A 326 4.66 -33.47 -1.86
CA GLY A 326 3.82 -34.26 -0.96
C GLY A 326 4.46 -34.52 0.40
N LYS A 327 5.61 -33.90 0.71
CA LYS A 327 6.33 -34.12 1.96
C LYS A 327 5.63 -33.42 3.12
N GLU A 328 5.64 -34.08 4.28
CA GLU A 328 5.03 -33.57 5.51
C GLU A 328 6.07 -33.35 6.60
N HIS A 329 5.92 -32.23 7.29
CA HIS A 329 6.78 -31.82 8.39
C HIS A 329 5.94 -31.60 9.63
N VAL A 330 6.31 -32.24 10.73
CA VAL A 330 5.67 -32.04 12.03
C VAL A 330 6.29 -30.81 12.69
N VAL A 331 5.46 -29.81 13.00
CA VAL A 331 5.90 -28.50 13.49
C VAL A 331 5.12 -28.09 14.75
N ARG A 332 5.75 -27.25 15.57
CA ARG A 332 5.14 -26.53 16.69
C ARG A 332 5.02 -25.06 16.33
N ILE A 333 3.86 -24.46 16.49
CA ILE A 333 3.67 -23.02 16.29
C ILE A 333 4.16 -22.33 17.57
N GLN A 334 5.31 -21.66 17.53
CA GLN A 334 5.79 -20.88 18.67
C GLN A 334 4.89 -19.67 18.89
N ASN A 335 4.59 -18.97 17.79
CA ASN A 335 3.68 -17.85 17.78
C ASN A 335 3.07 -17.67 16.38
N ILE A 336 1.87 -17.10 16.32
CA ILE A 336 1.10 -16.86 15.10
C ILE A 336 0.25 -15.59 15.24
N ASN A 337 0.09 -14.87 14.14
CA ASN A 337 -0.96 -13.90 13.93
C ASN A 337 -1.52 -14.07 12.52
N PHE A 338 -2.34 -13.15 12.05
CA PHE A 338 -2.97 -13.27 10.74
C PHE A 338 -1.94 -13.26 9.60
N SER A 339 -0.88 -12.47 9.72
CA SER A 339 0.09 -12.26 8.64
C SER A 339 1.30 -13.20 8.70
N GLY A 340 1.55 -13.90 9.80
CA GLY A 340 2.73 -14.75 9.89
C GLY A 340 2.80 -15.57 11.17
N CYS A 341 3.75 -16.52 11.16
CA CYS A 341 4.00 -17.41 12.29
C CYS A 341 5.49 -17.71 12.44
N GLU A 342 5.85 -18.24 13.59
CA GLU A 342 7.13 -18.87 13.84
C GLU A 342 6.91 -20.35 14.11
N LEU A 343 7.55 -21.20 13.32
CA LEU A 343 7.38 -22.66 13.35
C LEU A 343 8.67 -23.33 13.84
N GLU A 344 8.58 -24.14 14.88
CA GLU A 344 9.67 -25.03 15.30
C GLU A 344 9.48 -26.41 14.69
N GLN A 345 10.47 -26.89 13.93
CA GLN A 345 10.47 -28.25 13.39
C GLN A 345 10.77 -29.27 14.51
N ILE A 346 9.90 -30.29 14.65
CA ILE A 346 10.17 -31.42 15.56
C ILE A 346 11.32 -32.28 15.02
N HIS A 347 11.30 -32.53 13.72
CA HIS A 347 12.38 -33.18 12.99
C HIS A 347 12.93 -32.20 11.97
N VAL A 348 14.18 -31.79 12.15
CA VAL A 348 14.80 -30.77 11.30
C VAL A 348 14.99 -31.32 9.90
N ASP A 349 14.39 -30.65 8.92
CA ASP A 349 14.71 -30.84 7.52
C ASP A 349 15.46 -29.64 6.97
N LEU A 350 16.74 -29.82 6.69
CA LEU A 350 17.57 -28.76 6.15
C LEU A 350 17.23 -28.38 4.71
N ALA A 351 16.47 -29.22 3.99
CA ALA A 351 16.06 -28.94 2.61
C ALA A 351 15.02 -27.81 2.51
N LEU A 352 14.17 -27.61 3.54
CA LEU A 352 13.22 -26.51 3.55
C LEU A 352 13.95 -25.15 3.48
N SER A 353 13.49 -24.24 2.64
CA SER A 353 14.15 -22.98 2.35
C SER A 353 13.17 -21.89 1.89
N GLU A 354 13.66 -20.66 1.73
CA GLU A 354 12.89 -19.51 1.21
C GLU A 354 12.41 -19.72 -0.24
N ALA A 355 13.01 -20.66 -0.97
CA ALA A 355 12.63 -21.03 -2.33
C ALA A 355 11.36 -21.90 -2.39
N ASP A 356 10.93 -22.49 -1.27
CA ASP A 356 9.72 -23.30 -1.24
C ASP A 356 8.48 -22.40 -1.27
N ASP A 357 7.68 -22.53 -2.32
CA ASP A 357 6.51 -21.70 -2.59
C ASP A 357 5.18 -22.47 -2.54
N GLN A 358 5.20 -23.77 -2.23
CA GLN A 358 4.00 -24.63 -2.11
C GLN A 358 3.81 -25.19 -0.69
N LEU A 359 4.27 -24.48 0.34
CA LEU A 359 4.11 -24.89 1.73
C LEU A 359 2.74 -24.49 2.29
N TYR A 360 2.09 -25.39 3.01
CA TYR A 360 0.80 -25.15 3.64
C TYR A 360 0.78 -25.64 5.08
N LEU A 361 0.48 -24.75 6.03
CA LEU A 361 0.30 -25.06 7.44
C LEU A 361 -1.15 -25.47 7.69
N GLU A 362 -1.36 -26.72 8.07
CA GLU A 362 -2.67 -27.25 8.45
C GLU A 362 -3.00 -26.85 9.89
N ILE A 363 -4.15 -26.19 10.09
CA ILE A 363 -4.70 -25.85 11.41
C ILE A 363 -6.09 -26.51 11.50
N PRO A 364 -6.19 -27.75 12.00
CA PRO A 364 -7.43 -28.52 12.01
C PRO A 364 -8.64 -27.81 12.66
N GLU A 365 -8.39 -26.95 13.65
CA GLU A 365 -9.38 -26.16 14.37
C GLU A 365 -10.10 -25.16 13.46
N THR A 366 -9.43 -24.71 12.39
CA THR A 366 -10.06 -23.87 11.36
C THR A 366 -10.65 -24.69 10.21
N GLY A 367 -10.36 -26.00 10.17
CA GLY A 367 -10.72 -26.89 9.07
C GLY A 367 -10.02 -26.53 7.74
N ALA A 368 -8.88 -25.83 7.80
CA ALA A 368 -8.19 -25.30 6.63
C ALA A 368 -6.66 -25.45 6.72
N ALA A 369 -6.00 -25.25 5.57
CA ALA A 369 -4.55 -25.18 5.48
C ALA A 369 -4.14 -23.87 4.80
N TYR A 370 -3.24 -23.14 5.44
CA TYR A 370 -2.86 -21.78 5.06
C TYR A 370 -1.53 -21.78 4.32
N HIS A 371 -1.45 -21.03 3.23
CA HIS A 371 -0.22 -20.93 2.45
C HIS A 371 0.87 -20.23 3.27
N VAL A 372 2.08 -20.81 3.23
CA VAL A 372 3.24 -20.39 4.01
C VAL A 372 4.38 -20.05 3.06
N ARG A 373 5.06 -18.94 3.32
CA ARG A 373 6.37 -18.65 2.74
C ARG A 373 7.39 -18.50 3.86
N ILE A 374 8.54 -19.16 3.73
CA ILE A 374 9.65 -19.03 4.67
C ILE A 374 10.36 -17.70 4.38
N LEU A 375 10.59 -16.90 5.42
CA LEU A 375 11.32 -15.62 5.40
C LEU A 375 12.67 -15.72 6.15
N GLY A 376 13.14 -16.93 6.39
CA GLY A 376 14.36 -17.17 7.15
C GLY A 376 14.25 -18.30 8.16
N ARG A 377 15.43 -18.80 8.54
CA ARG A 377 15.61 -19.94 9.43
C ARG A 377 16.65 -19.65 10.49
N GLU A 378 16.36 -20.06 11.71
CA GLU A 378 17.34 -20.18 12.78
C GLU A 378 17.32 -21.58 13.38
N LYS A 379 18.32 -22.40 13.04
CA LYS A 379 18.42 -23.82 13.44
C LYS A 379 17.16 -24.61 13.05
N LYS A 380 16.31 -24.97 14.02
CA LYS A 380 15.06 -25.70 13.84
C LYS A 380 13.84 -24.80 13.69
N THR A 381 14.01 -23.49 13.88
CA THR A 381 12.94 -22.50 13.83
C THR A 381 12.87 -21.86 12.45
N LEU A 382 11.65 -21.70 11.92
CA LEU A 382 11.34 -21.05 10.66
C LEU A 382 10.50 -19.81 10.95
N ARG A 383 10.92 -18.66 10.43
CA ARG A 383 10.12 -17.44 10.43
C ARG A 383 9.31 -17.44 9.14
N CYS A 384 7.99 -17.40 9.27
CA CYS A 384 7.08 -17.62 8.15
C CYS A 384 6.09 -16.48 7.97
N LEU A 385 5.78 -16.20 6.71
CA LEU A 385 4.64 -15.41 6.26
C LEU A 385 3.44 -16.35 6.04
N LEU A 386 2.25 -15.91 6.42
CA LEU A 386 0.99 -16.55 6.08
C LEU A 386 0.28 -15.74 4.99
N ILE A 387 -0.03 -16.39 3.87
CA ILE A 387 -0.64 -15.74 2.71
C ILE A 387 -2.05 -16.27 2.48
N GLN A 388 -3.02 -15.35 2.40
CA GLN A 388 -4.42 -15.74 2.34
C GLN A 388 -4.83 -16.02 0.90
N ARG A 389 -5.37 -17.22 0.67
CA ARG A 389 -5.78 -17.69 -0.67
C ARG A 389 -7.29 -17.73 -0.86
N ASP A 390 -8.04 -17.74 0.24
CA ASP A 390 -9.49 -17.75 0.23
C ASP A 390 -10.04 -16.85 1.35
N LEU A 391 -10.98 -15.96 1.02
CA LEU A 391 -11.54 -14.99 1.97
C LEU A 391 -12.28 -15.66 3.13
N LYS A 392 -12.95 -16.79 2.89
CA LYS A 392 -13.65 -17.52 3.95
C LYS A 392 -12.65 -18.17 4.90
N GLN A 393 -11.57 -18.75 4.39
CA GLN A 393 -10.49 -19.28 5.23
C GLN A 393 -9.79 -18.17 6.03
N ALA A 394 -9.63 -16.98 5.44
CA ALA A 394 -9.10 -15.80 6.12
C ALA A 394 -10.01 -15.37 7.29
N ASP A 395 -11.33 -15.29 7.06
CA ASP A 395 -12.30 -14.99 8.13
C ASP A 395 -12.26 -16.07 9.24
N THR A 396 -12.13 -17.35 8.88
CA THR A 396 -11.99 -18.43 9.87
C THR A 396 -10.69 -18.33 10.66
N LEU A 397 -9.57 -17.98 10.03
CA LEU A 397 -8.29 -17.77 10.73
C LEU A 397 -8.42 -16.63 11.72
N LEU A 398 -9.01 -15.51 11.30
CA LEU A 398 -9.23 -14.36 12.17
C LEU A 398 -10.04 -14.76 13.41
N LYS A 399 -11.17 -15.46 13.20
CA LYS A 399 -12.01 -15.98 14.29
C LYS A 399 -11.23 -16.90 15.23
N TYR A 400 -10.40 -17.77 14.69
CA TYR A 400 -9.53 -18.65 15.48
C TYR A 400 -8.53 -17.87 16.33
N LEU A 401 -7.89 -16.83 15.77
CA LEU A 401 -6.92 -16.01 16.50
C LEU A 401 -7.58 -15.19 17.63
N THR A 402 -8.83 -14.77 17.47
CA THR A 402 -9.51 -13.88 18.42
C THR A 402 -10.33 -14.62 19.49
N GLU A 403 -11.05 -15.68 19.11
CA GLU A 403 -12.07 -16.32 19.94
C GLU A 403 -11.65 -17.69 20.49
N HIS A 404 -10.58 -18.30 19.97
CA HIS A 404 -10.25 -19.67 20.35
C HIS A 404 -9.67 -19.73 21.77
N LEU A 405 -10.37 -20.43 22.66
CA LEU A 405 -10.02 -20.54 24.08
C LEU A 405 -8.67 -21.24 24.31
N LEU A 406 -8.18 -21.99 23.33
CA LEU A 406 -6.88 -22.68 23.40
C LEU A 406 -5.74 -21.84 22.80
N MET A 407 -5.84 -20.52 22.87
CA MET A 407 -4.79 -19.59 22.44
C MET A 407 -4.22 -18.81 23.63
N VAL A 408 -2.90 -18.86 23.80
CA VAL A 408 -2.18 -18.01 24.76
C VAL A 408 -1.76 -16.72 24.06
N ARG A 409 -2.15 -15.57 24.59
CA ARG A 409 -1.71 -14.27 24.08
C ARG A 409 -0.29 -13.99 24.54
N GLU A 410 0.64 -13.77 23.61
CA GLU A 410 1.96 -13.25 23.93
C GLU A 410 1.81 -11.76 24.25
N ILE A 411 2.07 -11.38 25.49
CA ILE A 411 2.09 -9.97 25.90
C ILE A 411 3.36 -9.34 25.32
N PRO A 412 3.27 -8.23 24.56
CA PRO A 412 4.47 -7.51 24.11
C PRO A 412 5.34 -7.14 25.31
N ALA A 413 6.67 -7.25 25.17
CA ALA A 413 7.60 -6.96 26.27
C ALA A 413 7.42 -5.54 26.88
N GLY A 414 6.82 -4.59 26.15
CA GLY A 414 6.50 -3.25 26.63
C GLY A 414 5.26 -3.14 27.54
N GLU A 415 4.26 -4.01 27.39
CA GLU A 415 3.02 -3.98 28.22
C GLU A 415 3.24 -4.53 29.64
N VAL A 416 4.33 -5.27 29.86
CA VAL A 416 4.69 -5.81 31.19
C VAL A 416 5.16 -4.68 32.13
N ALA A 417 5.67 -3.57 31.59
CA ALA A 417 6.12 -2.43 32.38
C ALA A 417 4.96 -1.60 32.96
N GLU A 418 3.83 -1.51 32.26
CA GLU A 418 2.64 -0.76 32.74
C GLU A 418 1.77 -1.55 33.71
N LYS A 419 1.86 -2.89 33.74
CA LYS A 419 1.09 -3.73 34.68
C LYS A 419 1.83 -4.02 35.99
N LEU A 420 3.05 -3.52 36.16
CA LEU A 420 3.86 -3.67 37.39
C LEU A 420 4.24 -2.33 38.04
N ALA A 421 3.65 -1.21 37.59
CA ALA A 421 3.68 0.09 38.25
C ALA A 421 2.29 0.39 38.84
#